data_AF-Q5T9H5-F1
#
_entry.id   AF-Q5T9H5-F1
#
_cell.length_a   1.000
_cell.length_b   1.000
_cell.length_c   1.000
_cell.angle_alpha   90.00
_cell.angle_beta   90.00
_cell.angle_gamma   90.00
#
_symmetry.space_group_name_H-M   'P 1'
#
loop_
_entity.id
_entity.type
_entity.pdbx_description
1 polymer ?
#
loop_
_entity_poly.entity_id
_entity_poly.type
_entity_poly.pdbx_seq_one_letter_code
_entity_poly.pdbx_strand_id
1 'polypeptide(L)'
;PELQVCVFCRNNKEAMALYTTHILKGPDGRVLCPVLRRYTCPLCGASGDNAHTIKYCPLSKVPPPPARPPPRSARDGPPGKKLR
;
A
#
# COMPACT_ATOMS: atom_id res chain seq x y z
N PRO A 1 -0.97 -25.19 -9.55
CA PRO A 1 -0.73 -23.80 -10.00
C PRO A 1 -1.67 -22.84 -9.28
N GLU A 2 -1.13 -22.04 -8.34
CA GLU A 2 -1.90 -20.94 -7.75
C GLU A 2 -2.29 -19.96 -8.86
N LEU A 3 -3.58 -19.83 -9.15
CA LEU A 3 -4.08 -19.00 -10.23
C LEU A 3 -3.81 -17.54 -9.88
N GLN A 4 -2.85 -16.93 -10.58
CA GLN A 4 -2.52 -15.51 -10.47
C GLN A 4 -3.65 -14.67 -11.10
N VAL A 5 -4.62 -14.27 -10.29
CA VAL A 5 -5.77 -13.48 -10.73
C VAL A 5 -5.65 -12.02 -10.32
N CYS A 6 -5.75 -11.12 -11.30
CA CYS A 6 -5.80 -9.68 -11.10
C CYS A 6 -7.21 -9.24 -10.75
N VAL A 7 -7.42 -8.92 -9.47
CA VAL A 7 -8.71 -8.43 -8.96
C VAL A 7 -9.14 -7.12 -9.63
N PHE A 8 -8.20 -6.25 -9.99
CA PHE A 8 -8.50 -4.97 -10.63
C PHE A 8 -9.09 -5.16 -12.03
N CYS A 9 -8.41 -5.92 -12.90
CA CYS A 9 -8.90 -6.22 -14.24
C CYS A 9 -10.20 -7.02 -14.20
N ARG A 10 -10.33 -7.99 -13.28
CA ARG A 10 -11.58 -8.73 -13.08
C ARG A 10 -12.74 -7.81 -12.70
N ASN A 11 -12.52 -6.83 -11.82
CA ASN A 11 -13.54 -5.86 -11.43
C ASN A 11 -13.94 -4.92 -12.57
N ASN A 12 -12.99 -4.58 -13.45
CA ASN A 12 -13.26 -3.80 -14.67
C ASN A 12 -13.92 -4.63 -15.79
N LYS A 13 -14.27 -5.90 -15.52
CA LYS A 13 -14.87 -6.82 -16.48
C LYS A 13 -14.00 -7.06 -17.71
N GLU A 14 -12.68 -7.02 -17.53
CA GLU A 14 -11.73 -7.42 -18.55
C GLU A 14 -11.90 -8.90 -18.91
N ALA A 15 -11.43 -9.28 -20.10
CA ALA A 15 -11.46 -10.68 -20.53
C ALA A 15 -10.72 -11.59 -19.54
N MET A 16 -11.21 -12.82 -19.37
CA MET A 16 -10.57 -13.82 -18.51
C MET A 16 -9.12 -14.09 -18.91
N ALA A 17 -8.84 -14.12 -20.20
CA ALA A 17 -7.49 -14.24 -20.74
C ALA A 17 -6.56 -13.10 -20.32
N LEU A 18 -7.08 -11.92 -19.95
CA LEU A 18 -6.29 -10.82 -19.43
C LEU A 18 -6.09 -10.92 -17.93
N TYR A 19 -7.17 -11.04 -17.14
CA TYR A 19 -7.04 -10.95 -15.68
C TYR A 19 -6.41 -12.19 -15.04
N THR A 20 -6.23 -13.30 -15.76
CA THR A 20 -5.58 -14.53 -15.26
C THR A 20 -4.07 -14.60 -15.56
N THR A 21 -3.51 -13.59 -16.23
CA THR A 21 -2.08 -13.57 -16.61
C THR A 21 -1.18 -12.87 -15.59
N HIS A 22 -1.75 -12.20 -14.60
CA HIS A 22 -1.01 -11.38 -13.65
C HIS A 22 -1.82 -11.18 -12.35
N ILE A 23 -1.15 -10.66 -11.32
CA ILE A 23 -1.77 -10.25 -10.06
C ILE A 23 -1.79 -8.71 -9.94
N LEU A 24 -2.66 -8.19 -9.06
CA LEU A 24 -2.76 -6.75 -8.83
C LEU A 24 -1.52 -6.18 -8.14
N LYS A 25 -1.14 -6.76 -7.01
CA LYS A 25 0.03 -6.37 -6.20
C LYS A 25 0.86 -7.60 -5.90
N GLY A 26 2.18 -7.45 -5.99
CA GLY A 26 3.14 -8.46 -5.56
C GLY A 26 3.32 -8.48 -4.03
N PRO A 27 4.08 -9.46 -3.52
CA PRO A 27 4.41 -9.56 -2.09
C PRO A 27 5.19 -8.33 -1.57
N ASP A 28 5.94 -7.67 -2.44
CA ASP A 28 6.70 -6.45 -2.13
C ASP A 28 5.82 -5.19 -2.00
N GLY A 29 4.49 -5.33 -2.13
CA GLY A 29 3.53 -4.23 -2.08
C GLY A 29 3.43 -3.39 -3.36
N ARG A 30 4.26 -3.67 -4.36
CA ARG A 30 4.28 -2.99 -5.66
C ARG A 30 3.14 -3.44 -6.57
N VAL A 31 2.61 -2.51 -7.37
CA VAL A 31 1.58 -2.82 -8.37
C VAL A 31 2.19 -3.55 -9.56
N LEU A 32 1.68 -4.75 -9.87
CA LEU A 32 2.11 -5.56 -11.00
C LEU A 32 1.13 -5.49 -12.18
N CYS A 33 -0.11 -5.08 -11.96
CA CYS A 33 -1.11 -4.99 -13.01
C CYS A 33 -0.69 -3.97 -14.11
N PRO A 34 -0.48 -4.40 -15.37
CA PRO A 34 0.00 -3.51 -16.43
C PRO A 34 -1.00 -2.40 -16.77
N VAL A 35 -2.31 -2.65 -16.59
CA VAL A 35 -3.36 -1.64 -16.80
C VAL A 35 -3.24 -0.54 -15.75
N LEU A 36 -3.19 -0.92 -14.46
CA LEU A 36 -3.08 0.06 -13.38
C LEU A 36 -1.73 0.79 -13.42
N ARG A 37 -0.63 0.11 -13.77
CA ARG A 37 0.70 0.72 -13.89
C ARG A 37 0.78 1.86 -14.91
N ARG A 38 -0.03 1.80 -15.99
CA ARG A 38 -0.10 2.86 -17.00
C ARG A 38 -0.93 4.05 -16.54
N TYR A 39 -1.79 3.86 -15.54
CA TYR A 39 -2.61 4.91 -14.98
C TYR A 39 -1.76 5.85 -14.12
N THR A 40 -1.71 7.12 -14.52
CA THR A 40 -1.07 8.18 -13.74
C THR A 40 -2.14 8.88 -12.93
N CYS A 41 -1.99 8.88 -11.61
CA CYS A 41 -2.95 9.51 -10.72
C CYS A 41 -2.98 11.03 -10.98
N PRO A 42 -4.12 11.64 -11.34
CA PRO A 42 -4.18 13.06 -11.68
C PRO A 42 -4.04 13.99 -10.46
N LEU A 43 -4.11 13.44 -9.23
CA LEU A 43 -3.98 14.22 -8.00
C LEU A 43 -2.53 14.32 -7.51
N CYS A 44 -1.76 13.24 -7.61
CA CYS A 44 -0.39 13.17 -7.06
C CYS A 44 0.68 12.82 -8.10
N GLY A 45 0.31 12.50 -9.33
CA GLY A 45 1.24 12.11 -10.40
C GLY A 45 1.84 10.70 -10.25
N ALA A 46 1.46 9.92 -9.24
CA ALA A 46 2.01 8.58 -9.06
C ALA A 46 1.59 7.62 -10.20
N SER A 47 2.52 6.79 -10.64
CA SER A 47 2.36 5.82 -11.74
C SER A 47 3.30 4.61 -11.53
N GLY A 48 3.22 3.59 -12.38
CA GLY A 48 4.07 2.40 -12.31
C GLY A 48 3.88 1.60 -11.01
N ASP A 49 4.98 1.35 -10.28
CA ASP A 49 4.99 0.56 -9.04
C ASP A 49 4.06 1.12 -7.95
N ASN A 50 3.87 2.44 -7.95
CA ASN A 50 3.07 3.19 -6.97
C ASN A 50 1.71 3.65 -7.53
N ALA A 51 1.32 3.13 -8.70
CA ALA A 51 0.06 3.51 -9.33
C ALA A 51 -1.15 3.16 -8.47
N HIS A 52 -2.16 4.02 -8.50
CA HIS A 52 -3.41 3.83 -7.77
C HIS A 52 -4.51 4.66 -8.44
N THR A 53 -5.76 4.28 -8.22
CA THR A 53 -6.90 5.10 -8.68
C THR A 53 -7.11 6.29 -7.74
N ILE A 54 -7.81 7.32 -8.22
CA ILE A 54 -8.12 8.55 -7.47
C ILE A 54 -8.65 8.26 -6.06
N LYS A 55 -9.51 7.26 -5.91
CA LYS A 55 -10.11 6.85 -4.63
C LYS A 55 -9.08 6.46 -3.57
N TYR A 56 -7.96 5.88 -3.98
CA TYR A 56 -6.90 5.42 -3.08
C TYR A 56 -5.71 6.38 -3.07
N CYS A 57 -5.88 7.60 -3.58
CA CYS A 57 -4.82 8.57 -3.58
C CYS A 57 -4.58 9.11 -2.16
N PRO A 58 -3.33 9.16 -1.69
CA PRO A 58 -3.03 9.76 -0.38
C PRO A 58 -3.39 11.25 -0.31
N LEU A 59 -3.52 11.92 -1.46
CA LEU A 59 -3.92 13.33 -1.54
C LEU A 59 -5.44 13.55 -1.67
N SER A 60 -6.26 12.49 -1.81
CA SER A 60 -7.70 12.63 -2.08
C SER A 60 -8.57 12.96 -0.85
N LYS A 61 -8.00 13.52 0.23
CA LYS A 61 -8.65 13.89 1.53
C LYS A 61 -8.61 12.83 2.65
N VAL A 62 -7.49 12.12 2.84
CA VAL A 62 -7.26 11.34 4.07
C VAL A 62 -6.10 11.99 4.81
N PRO A 63 -6.28 12.57 6.03
CA PRO A 63 -5.13 12.93 6.85
C PRO A 63 -4.26 11.69 7.03
N PRO A 64 -2.93 11.80 6.98
CA PRO A 64 -2.06 10.64 7.07
C PRO A 64 -2.47 9.78 8.28
N PRO A 65 -2.47 8.44 8.19
CA PRO A 65 -2.68 7.62 9.36
C PRO A 65 -1.69 8.11 10.43
N PRO A 66 -2.12 8.32 11.69
CA PRO A 66 -1.24 8.87 12.71
C PRO A 66 0.02 8.02 12.70
N ALA A 67 1.16 8.67 12.45
CA ALA A 67 2.45 8.01 12.40
C ALA A 67 2.54 7.11 13.64
N ARG A 68 2.68 5.80 13.43
CA ARG A 68 2.81 4.84 14.53
C ARG A 68 3.94 5.37 15.41
N PRO A 69 3.67 5.75 16.68
CA PRO A 69 4.72 6.31 17.51
C PRO A 69 5.86 5.29 17.58
N PRO A 70 7.13 5.76 17.56
CA PRO A 70 8.26 4.85 17.70
C PRO A 70 8.07 4.02 18.98
N PRO A 71 8.49 2.74 18.99
CA PRO A 71 8.40 1.93 20.19
C PRO A 71 9.10 2.67 21.34
N ARG A 72 8.34 2.95 22.41
CA ARG A 72 8.86 3.57 23.63
C ARG A 72 9.98 2.69 24.15
N SER A 73 11.22 3.16 24.11
CA SER A 73 12.34 2.50 24.78
C SER A 73 12.09 2.56 26.28
N ALA A 74 11.77 1.41 26.87
CA ALA A 74 11.69 1.26 28.32
C ALA A 74 13.11 1.31 28.90
N ARG A 75 13.53 2.46 29.45
CA ARG A 75 14.62 2.54 30.43
C ARG A 75 14.71 3.92 31.11
N ASP A 76 13.73 4.22 31.96
CA ASP A 76 13.91 5.15 33.07
C ASP A 76 13.73 4.36 34.38
N GLY A 77 14.85 3.95 34.97
CA GLY A 77 14.89 3.46 36.35
C GLY A 77 15.39 4.60 37.24
N PRO A 78 14.66 5.03 38.28
CA PRO A 78 15.18 6.00 39.24
C PRO A 78 16.11 5.29 40.26
N PRO A 79 17.32 5.80 40.53
CA PRO A 79 18.09 5.33 41.67
C PRO A 79 17.50 5.96 42.95
N GLY A 80 16.70 5.16 43.66
CA GLY A 80 16.24 5.48 45.00
C GLY A 80 17.42 5.66 45.96
N LYS A 81 17.54 6.86 46.51
CA LYS A 81 18.40 7.25 47.61
C LYS A 81 18.15 6.37 48.86
N LYS A 82 19.21 5.70 49.29
CA LYS A 82 19.36 4.98 50.56
C LYS A 82 19.14 5.93 51.76
N LEU A 83 18.19 5.58 52.63
CA LEU A 83 17.92 6.22 53.92
C LEU A 83 18.93 5.70 54.95
N ARG A 84 19.39 6.60 55.82
CA ARG A 84 20.28 6.34 56.96
C ARG A 84 19.63 5.48 58.03
#